data_AF-W8ERU8-F1
#
_entry.id   AF-W8ERU8-F1
#
_cell.length_a   1.000
_cell.length_b   1.000
_cell.length_c   1.000
_cell.angle_alpha   90.00
_cell.angle_beta   90.00
_cell.angle_gamma   90.00
#
_symmetry.space_group_name_H-M   'P 1'
#
loop_
_entity.id
_entity.type
_entity.pdbx_description
1 polymer ?
#
loop_
_entity_poly.entity_id
_entity_poly.type
_entity_poly.pdbx_seq_one_letter_code
_entity_poly.pdbx_strand_id
1 'polypeptide(L)'
;MQAVGFLADMVAVDLPFVSFRARASFIELGMGVQHPDNFETLRLYVNSEEDAARYTGALVFEVEGDSMEPLLRTGEKVIAWQVPEGKWEQVYNQVCVVAYDDTVTIKAVRENELFTRNLLTLYAQNPAAGFLPVQRQQIQSLWRVEEFFDRPKIRL
;
A
#
# COMPACT_ATOMS: atom_id res chain seq x y z
N MET A 1 2.16 40.67 1.12
CA MET A 1 1.45 40.15 -0.07
C MET A 1 2.36 39.11 -0.71
N GLN A 2 2.35 37.85 -0.24
CA GLN A 2 3.27 36.82 -0.75
C GLN A 2 2.79 35.38 -0.44
N ALA A 3 1.47 35.15 -0.39
CA ALA A 3 0.88 33.82 -0.22
C ALA A 3 0.25 33.27 -1.51
N VAL A 4 0.27 34.05 -2.61
CA VAL A 4 -0.47 33.74 -3.85
C VAL A 4 0.41 33.00 -4.88
N GLY A 5 1.73 32.91 -4.66
CA GLY A 5 2.67 32.27 -5.59
C GLY A 5 2.95 30.77 -5.36
N PHE A 6 2.57 30.21 -4.20
CA PHE A 6 2.93 28.82 -3.84
C PHE A 6 2.01 27.74 -4.43
N LEU A 7 0.83 28.11 -4.93
CA LEU A 7 -0.15 27.17 -5.48
C LEU A 7 -0.15 27.12 -7.01
N ALA A 8 0.61 27.99 -7.68
CA ALA A 8 0.55 28.13 -9.14
C ALA A 8 1.22 26.95 -9.88
N ASP A 9 2.09 26.19 -9.21
CA ASP A 9 2.90 25.13 -9.84
C ASP A 9 2.60 23.72 -9.29
N MET A 10 1.51 23.54 -8.53
CA MET A 10 1.15 22.21 -8.04
C MET A 10 0.50 21.38 -9.15
N VAL A 11 1.01 20.16 -9.35
CA VAL A 11 0.48 19.19 -10.30
C VAL A 11 -0.47 18.24 -9.55
N ALA A 12 -1.65 18.00 -10.13
CA ALA A 12 -2.61 17.04 -9.60
C ALA A 12 -2.34 15.64 -10.16
N VAL A 13 -2.35 14.64 -9.29
CA VAL A 13 -2.23 13.22 -9.64
C VAL A 13 -3.45 12.50 -9.09
N ASP A 14 -4.19 11.82 -9.96
CA ASP A 14 -5.35 11.01 -9.56
C ASP A 14 -4.88 9.56 -9.33
N LEU A 15 -5.06 9.07 -8.10
CA LEU A 15 -4.62 7.75 -7.67
C LEU A 15 -5.83 6.85 -7.38
N PRO A 16 -5.86 5.61 -7.89
CA PRO A 16 -6.94 4.68 -7.54
C PRO A 16 -6.95 4.38 -6.04
N PHE A 17 -8.15 4.32 -5.48
CA PHE A 17 -8.39 4.13 -4.06
C PHE A 17 -9.09 2.81 -3.76
N VAL A 18 -8.47 2.02 -2.89
CA VAL A 18 -8.97 0.75 -2.39
C VAL A 18 -9.42 0.97 -0.93
N SER A 19 -10.70 1.26 -0.76
CA SER A 19 -11.33 1.26 0.57
C SER A 19 -11.37 -0.16 1.14
N PHE A 20 -11.52 -0.27 2.46
CA PHE A 20 -11.67 -1.58 3.10
C PHE A 20 -12.81 -2.41 2.46
N ARG A 21 -13.94 -1.78 2.19
CA ARG A 21 -15.14 -2.43 1.63
C ARG A 21 -14.92 -2.94 0.21
N ALA A 22 -14.04 -2.30 -0.55
CA ALA A 22 -13.75 -2.66 -1.93
C ALA A 22 -12.66 -3.75 -2.07
N ARG A 23 -12.04 -4.19 -0.97
CA ARG A 23 -10.94 -5.18 -1.02
C ARG A 23 -11.35 -6.55 -1.56
N ALA A 24 -12.58 -7.00 -1.29
CA ALA A 24 -13.10 -8.25 -1.86
C ALA A 24 -13.18 -8.15 -3.40
N SER A 25 -13.77 -7.07 -3.91
CA SER A 25 -13.84 -6.81 -5.36
C SER A 25 -12.46 -6.59 -5.98
N PHE A 26 -11.49 -6.08 -5.22
CA PHE A 26 -10.10 -5.92 -5.66
C PHE A 26 -9.41 -7.27 -5.93
N ILE A 27 -9.71 -8.31 -5.14
CA ILE A 27 -9.24 -9.69 -5.38
C ILE A 27 -9.92 -10.27 -6.63
N GLU A 28 -11.24 -10.12 -6.73
CA GLU A 28 -12.06 -10.69 -7.82
C GLU A 28 -11.74 -10.11 -9.20
N LEU A 29 -11.36 -8.83 -9.27
CA LEU A 29 -11.03 -8.15 -10.53
C LEU A 29 -9.66 -8.53 -11.11
N GLY A 30 -8.93 -9.45 -10.47
CA GLY A 30 -7.69 -9.99 -11.01
C GLY A 30 -6.53 -9.01 -10.91
N MET A 31 -6.01 -8.82 -9.70
CA MET A 31 -4.59 -8.63 -9.39
C MET A 31 -3.76 -7.90 -10.47
N GLY A 32 -4.10 -6.64 -10.68
CA GLY A 32 -3.45 -5.77 -11.65
C GLY A 32 -4.38 -4.60 -11.95
N VAL A 33 -3.81 -3.44 -12.19
CA VAL A 33 -4.54 -2.24 -12.64
C VAL A 33 -5.03 -2.44 -14.09
N GLN A 34 -5.75 -3.52 -14.36
CA GLN A 34 -6.32 -3.81 -15.68
C GLN A 34 -7.68 -3.12 -15.85
N HIS A 35 -8.33 -2.74 -14.73
CA HIS A 35 -9.57 -1.96 -14.70
C HIS A 35 -9.53 -0.82 -13.66
N PRO A 36 -8.65 0.19 -13.81
CA PRO A 36 -8.61 1.35 -12.93
C PRO A 36 -9.93 2.12 -12.86
N ASP A 37 -10.78 2.02 -13.89
CA ASP A 37 -12.07 2.72 -14.00
C ASP A 37 -13.13 2.25 -12.98
N ASN A 38 -12.91 1.12 -12.31
CA ASN A 38 -13.85 0.56 -11.33
C ASN A 38 -13.61 1.05 -9.90
N PHE A 39 -12.51 1.78 -9.65
CA PHE A 39 -12.16 2.27 -8.33
C PHE A 39 -12.39 3.78 -8.25
N GLU A 40 -12.84 4.22 -7.07
CA GLU A 40 -12.81 5.65 -6.74
C GLU A 40 -11.37 6.16 -6.87
N THR A 41 -11.17 7.40 -7.29
CA THR A 41 -9.84 8.02 -7.36
C THR A 41 -9.73 9.11 -6.32
N LEU A 42 -8.55 9.21 -5.71
CA LEU A 42 -8.19 10.28 -4.79
C LEU A 42 -7.13 11.17 -5.42
N ARG A 43 -7.30 12.48 -5.27
CA ARG A 43 -6.41 13.47 -5.86
C ARG A 43 -5.30 13.85 -4.89
N LEU A 44 -4.06 13.59 -5.30
CA LEU A 44 -2.85 14.05 -4.63
C LEU A 44 -2.28 15.26 -5.37
N TYR A 45 -1.83 16.27 -4.63
CA TYR A 45 -1.16 17.44 -5.22
C TYR A 45 0.35 17.38 -4.92
N VAL A 46 1.16 17.51 -5.96
CA VAL A 46 2.63 17.44 -5.89
C VAL A 46 3.27 18.69 -6.49
N ASN A 47 4.58 18.90 -6.29
CA ASN A 47 5.23 20.17 -6.62
C ASN A 47 5.74 20.27 -8.06
N SER A 48 5.75 19.17 -8.83
CA SER A 48 6.24 19.15 -10.21
C SER A 48 5.73 17.93 -10.98
N GLU A 49 5.84 17.98 -12.31
CA GLU A 49 5.57 16.84 -13.20
C GLU A 49 6.53 15.65 -12.94
N GLU A 50 7.78 15.95 -12.57
CA GLU A 50 8.74 14.91 -12.19
C GLU A 50 8.32 14.20 -10.90
N ASP A 51 7.81 14.95 -9.90
CA ASP A 51 7.24 14.36 -8.70
C ASP A 51 5.97 13.56 -9.02
N ALA A 52 5.13 14.03 -9.95
CA ALA A 52 3.93 13.33 -10.40
C ALA A 52 4.25 11.97 -11.01
N ALA A 53 5.28 11.90 -11.86
CA ALA A 53 5.71 10.67 -12.51
C ALA A 53 6.08 9.56 -11.52
N ARG A 54 6.51 9.89 -10.29
CA ARG A 54 6.85 8.91 -9.24
C ARG A 54 5.65 8.12 -8.72
N TYR A 55 4.44 8.64 -8.88
CA TYR A 55 3.21 7.98 -8.46
C TYR A 55 2.60 7.09 -9.56
N THR A 56 3.31 6.90 -10.69
CA THR A 56 2.90 5.95 -11.72
C THR A 56 2.76 4.55 -11.14
N GLY A 57 1.57 3.96 -11.26
CA GLY A 57 1.25 2.63 -10.72
C GLY A 57 1.08 2.58 -9.20
N ALA A 58 1.06 3.72 -8.52
CA ALA A 58 0.75 3.80 -7.10
C ALA A 58 -0.76 3.62 -6.85
N LEU A 59 -1.10 3.02 -5.71
CA LEU A 59 -2.46 2.85 -5.24
C LEU A 59 -2.59 3.42 -3.82
N VAL A 60 -3.76 3.93 -3.49
CA VAL A 60 -4.10 4.36 -2.13
C VAL A 60 -4.91 3.26 -1.45
N PHE A 61 -4.48 2.83 -0.27
CA PHE A 61 -5.18 1.86 0.54
C PHE A 61 -5.63 2.48 1.86
N GLU A 62 -6.90 2.27 2.21
CA GLU A 62 -7.40 2.59 3.54
C GLU A 62 -6.93 1.53 4.55
N VAL A 63 -6.48 1.97 5.72
CA VAL A 63 -6.07 1.13 6.85
C VAL A 63 -7.30 0.73 7.64
N GLU A 64 -7.38 -0.53 8.04
CA GLU A 64 -8.51 -1.08 8.77
C GLU A 64 -8.02 -2.01 9.89
N GLY A 65 -8.68 -1.89 11.04
CA GLY A 65 -8.29 -2.56 12.28
C GLY A 65 -7.16 -1.86 13.04
N ASP A 66 -6.84 -2.40 14.21
CA ASP A 66 -5.85 -1.88 15.16
C ASP A 66 -4.50 -2.62 15.07
N SER A 67 -4.40 -3.65 14.23
CA SER A 67 -3.20 -4.51 14.14
C SER A 67 -1.91 -3.76 13.79
N MET A 68 -2.01 -2.60 13.15
CA MET A 68 -0.87 -1.78 12.77
C MET A 68 -0.68 -0.56 13.68
N GLU A 69 -1.46 -0.43 14.75
CA GLU A 69 -1.27 0.65 15.72
C GLU A 69 0.01 0.44 16.56
N PRO A 70 0.68 1.53 16.97
CA PRO A 70 0.32 2.93 16.76
C PRO A 70 0.78 3.52 15.42
N LEU A 71 1.47 2.73 14.58
CA LEU A 71 2.09 3.21 13.33
C LEU A 71 1.04 3.68 12.32
N LEU A 72 0.04 2.83 12.06
CA LEU A 72 -1.10 3.10 11.18
C LEU A 72 -2.38 2.89 11.98
N ARG A 73 -3.26 3.89 11.98
CA ARG A 73 -4.56 3.84 12.64
C ARG A 73 -5.67 3.51 11.63
N THR A 74 -6.77 2.96 12.12
CA THR A 74 -7.97 2.74 11.27
C THR A 74 -8.43 4.04 10.61
N GLY A 75 -8.79 3.96 9.32
CA GLY A 75 -9.26 5.08 8.50
C GLY A 75 -8.14 5.92 7.88
N GLU A 76 -6.88 5.68 8.26
CA GLU A 76 -5.75 6.31 7.59
C GLU A 76 -5.56 5.77 6.19
N LYS A 77 -4.94 6.56 5.32
CA LYS A 77 -4.67 6.18 3.93
C LYS A 77 -3.18 6.15 3.68
N VAL A 78 -2.73 5.10 3.02
CA VAL A 78 -1.34 4.90 2.66
C VAL A 78 -1.20 4.71 1.16
N ILE A 79 -0.09 5.18 0.61
CA ILE A 79 0.26 5.05 -0.80
C ILE A 79 1.24 3.88 -0.93
N ALA A 80 0.95 2.97 -1.84
CA ALA A 80 1.74 1.77 -2.05
C ALA A 80 2.01 1.47 -3.52
N TRP A 81 3.15 0.87 -3.80
CA TRP A 81 3.60 0.48 -5.13
C TRP A 81 3.73 -1.03 -5.23
N GLN A 82 3.28 -1.60 -6.34
CA GLN A 82 3.33 -3.04 -6.53
C GLN A 82 4.78 -3.54 -6.57
N VAL A 83 5.06 -4.59 -5.81
CA VAL A 83 6.32 -5.32 -5.87
C VAL A 83 6.18 -6.42 -6.94
N PRO A 84 7.02 -6.41 -7.99
CA PRO A 84 7.02 -7.48 -8.98
C PRO A 84 7.26 -8.85 -8.32
N GLU A 85 6.58 -9.90 -8.79
CA GLU A 85 6.65 -11.23 -8.18
C GLU A 85 8.09 -11.76 -8.03
N GLY A 86 8.92 -11.60 -9.06
CA GLY A 86 10.34 -11.99 -9.03
C GLY A 86 11.22 -11.15 -8.08
N LYS A 87 10.63 -10.22 -7.33
CA LYS A 87 11.30 -9.41 -6.30
C LYS A 87 10.67 -9.57 -4.92
N TRP A 88 9.69 -10.46 -4.74
CA TRP A 88 9.04 -10.64 -3.44
C TRP A 88 10.01 -11.05 -2.35
N GLU A 89 11.03 -11.85 -2.67
CA GLU A 89 12.09 -12.29 -1.76
C GLU A 89 12.98 -11.13 -1.27
N GLN A 90 12.91 -9.96 -1.91
CA GLN A 90 13.72 -8.78 -1.57
C GLN A 90 13.01 -7.86 -0.57
N VAL A 91 11.76 -8.15 -0.22
CA VAL A 91 10.96 -7.37 0.71
C VAL A 91 11.35 -7.72 2.15
N TYR A 92 12.00 -6.78 2.84
CA TYR A 92 12.38 -6.90 4.25
C TYR A 92 12.22 -5.57 4.99
N ASN A 93 11.84 -5.65 6.26
CA ASN A 93 11.68 -4.52 7.18
C ASN A 93 10.79 -3.39 6.62
N GLN A 94 9.70 -3.76 5.96
CA GLN A 94 8.79 -2.82 5.32
C GLN A 94 7.34 -3.10 5.71
N VAL A 95 6.51 -2.06 5.70
CA VAL A 95 5.06 -2.24 5.74
C VAL A 95 4.58 -2.54 4.32
N CYS A 96 3.77 -3.58 4.18
CA CYS A 96 3.24 -4.01 2.90
C CYS A 96 1.72 -4.18 2.98
N VAL A 97 1.08 -3.91 1.85
CA VAL A 97 -0.24 -4.47 1.55
C VAL A 97 0.00 -5.84 0.94
N VAL A 98 -0.67 -6.86 1.45
CA VAL A 98 -0.53 -8.25 1.00
C VAL A 98 -1.90 -8.78 0.66
N ALA A 99 -2.06 -9.24 -0.57
CA ALA A 99 -3.22 -10.00 -1.01
C ALA A 99 -2.85 -11.49 -1.01
N TYR A 100 -3.59 -12.30 -0.26
CA TYR A 100 -3.42 -13.75 -0.19
C TYR A 100 -4.75 -14.43 0.09
N ASP A 101 -4.97 -15.61 -0.50
CA ASP A 101 -6.28 -16.28 -0.50
C ASP A 101 -7.41 -15.27 -0.81
N ASP A 102 -8.42 -15.14 0.05
CA ASP A 102 -9.52 -14.18 -0.10
C ASP A 102 -9.35 -12.93 0.79
N THR A 103 -8.10 -12.60 1.15
CA THR A 103 -7.78 -11.51 2.10
C THR A 103 -6.82 -10.48 1.51
N VAL A 104 -7.09 -9.19 1.77
CA VAL A 104 -6.11 -8.10 1.61
C VAL A 104 -5.86 -7.46 2.97
N THR A 105 -4.60 -7.45 3.41
CA THR A 105 -4.20 -6.90 4.71
C THR A 105 -3.01 -5.96 4.60
N ILE A 106 -2.85 -5.07 5.59
CA ILE A 106 -1.66 -4.24 5.76
C ILE A 106 -0.89 -4.76 6.97
N LYS A 107 0.36 -5.20 6.75
CA LYS A 107 1.22 -5.82 7.77
C LYS A 107 2.68 -5.46 7.57
N ALA A 108 3.48 -5.60 8.63
CA ALA A 108 4.93 -5.47 8.52
C ALA A 108 5.56 -6.80 8.09
N VAL A 109 6.42 -6.76 7.08
CA VAL A 109 7.27 -7.89 6.67
C VAL A 109 8.62 -7.72 7.35
N ARG A 110 8.86 -8.47 8.43
CA ARG A 110 10.14 -8.48 9.17
C ARG A 110 10.97 -9.72 8.85
N GLU A 111 10.30 -10.80 8.48
CA GLU A 111 10.89 -12.08 8.14
C GLU A 111 10.28 -12.56 6.83
N ASN A 112 11.15 -12.82 5.86
CA ASN A 112 10.79 -13.26 4.54
C ASN A 112 11.64 -14.47 4.20
N GLU A 113 11.01 -15.65 4.24
CA GLU A 113 11.63 -16.93 3.93
C GLU A 113 11.08 -17.48 2.61
N LEU A 114 10.64 -16.60 1.70
CA LEU A 114 10.06 -17.03 0.41
C LEU A 114 11.07 -17.81 -0.43
N PHE A 115 12.35 -17.44 -0.37
CA PHE A 115 13.42 -18.13 -1.11
C PHE A 115 13.74 -19.51 -0.54
N THR A 116 13.74 -19.67 0.78
CA THR A 116 14.23 -20.87 1.47
C THR A 116 13.13 -21.84 1.87
N ARG A 117 11.95 -21.32 2.25
CA ARG A 117 10.84 -22.09 2.82
C ARG A 117 9.50 -21.82 2.17
N ASN A 118 9.44 -20.97 1.14
CA ASN A 118 8.19 -20.50 0.53
C ASN A 118 7.23 -19.86 1.55
N LEU A 119 7.77 -19.14 2.54
CA LEU A 119 6.98 -18.57 3.63
C LEU A 119 7.23 -17.07 3.79
N LEU A 120 6.15 -16.28 3.87
CA LEU A 120 6.20 -14.87 4.24
C LEU A 120 5.51 -14.67 5.58
N THR A 121 6.20 -14.12 6.58
CA THR A 121 5.59 -13.88 7.90
C THR A 121 5.14 -12.43 8.02
N LEU A 122 3.84 -12.26 8.21
CA LEU A 122 3.18 -10.97 8.35
C LEU A 122 3.03 -10.60 9.83
N TYR A 123 3.67 -9.52 10.25
CA TYR A 123 3.68 -9.07 11.63
C TYR A 123 2.69 -7.92 11.84
N ALA A 124 1.92 -8.01 12.91
CA ALA A 124 1.25 -6.85 13.49
C ALA A 124 2.28 -5.92 14.16
N GLN A 125 1.96 -4.63 14.25
CA GLN A 125 2.69 -3.69 15.10
C GLN A 125 2.09 -3.64 16.51
N ASN A 126 0.79 -3.89 16.64
CA ASN A 126 0.14 -4.09 17.92
C ASN A 126 0.65 -5.42 18.55
N PRO A 127 1.34 -5.38 19.71
CA PRO A 127 1.91 -6.58 20.33
C PRO A 127 0.87 -7.66 20.67
N ALA A 128 -0.40 -7.28 20.84
CA ALA A 128 -1.47 -8.22 21.14
C ALA A 128 -1.94 -9.02 19.91
N ALA A 129 -1.68 -8.54 18.69
CA ALA A 129 -2.20 -9.13 17.45
C ALA A 129 -1.26 -10.16 16.79
N GLY A 130 0.00 -10.27 17.26
CA GLY A 130 0.91 -11.35 16.89
C GLY A 130 1.41 -11.31 15.44
N PHE A 131 1.60 -12.49 14.85
CA PHE A 131 2.11 -12.69 13.50
C PHE A 131 1.39 -13.83 12.78
N LEU A 132 1.38 -13.79 11.45
CA LEU A 132 0.75 -14.78 10.59
C LEU A 132 1.70 -15.21 9.47
N PRO A 133 2.12 -16.49 9.42
CA PRO A 133 2.83 -17.03 8.27
C PRO A 133 1.87 -17.29 7.10
N VAL A 134 2.27 -16.91 5.88
CA VAL A 134 1.52 -17.09 4.63
C VAL A 134 2.39 -17.82 3.62
N GLN A 135 1.87 -18.89 3.02
CA GLN A 135 2.61 -19.68 2.02
C GLN A 135 2.72 -18.93 0.69
N ARG A 136 3.83 -19.09 -0.01
CA ARG A 136 4.07 -18.43 -1.31
C ARG A 136 2.93 -18.64 -2.29
N GLN A 137 2.38 -19.87 -2.37
CA GLN A 137 1.32 -20.20 -3.32
C GLN A 137 -0.02 -19.50 -3.00
N GLN A 138 -0.19 -19.02 -1.76
CA GLN A 138 -1.37 -18.27 -1.35
C GLN A 138 -1.25 -16.78 -1.70
N ILE A 139 -0.02 -16.26 -1.79
CA ILE A 139 0.23 -14.84 -2.06
C ILE A 139 -0.08 -14.55 -3.52
N GLN A 140 -0.97 -13.60 -3.73
CA GLN A 140 -1.39 -13.17 -5.06
C GLN A 140 -0.64 -11.89 -5.47
N SER A 141 -0.41 -10.95 -4.54
CA SER A 141 0.48 -9.79 -4.76
C SER A 141 0.89 -9.11 -3.47
N LEU A 142 1.95 -8.31 -3.63
CA LEU A 142 2.54 -7.47 -2.61
C LEU A 142 2.63 -6.04 -3.13
N TRP A 143 2.28 -5.08 -2.28
CA TRP A 143 2.56 -3.66 -2.50
C TRP A 143 3.37 -3.13 -1.32
N ARG A 144 4.45 -2.41 -1.61
CA ARG A 144 5.25 -1.73 -0.59
C ARG A 144 4.58 -0.42 -0.25
N VAL A 145 4.28 -0.22 1.03
CA VAL A 145 3.77 1.05 1.56
C VAL A 145 4.96 1.98 1.77
N GLU A 146 4.98 3.14 1.13
CA GLU A 146 6.09 4.10 1.25
C GLU A 146 5.69 5.46 1.81
N GLU A 147 4.43 5.87 1.61
CA GLU A 147 3.94 7.20 2.00
C GLU A 147 2.58 7.11 2.68
N PHE A 148 2.29 8.09 3.55
CA PHE A 148 0.92 8.38 3.98
C PHE A 148 0.28 9.32 2.97
N PHE A 149 -1.01 9.15 2.69
CA PHE A 149 -1.74 10.01 1.76
C PHE A 149 -2.07 11.38 2.39
N ASP A 150 -2.61 11.37 3.61
CA ASP A 150 -3.12 12.57 4.30
C ASP A 150 -2.09 13.23 5.24
N ARG A 151 -0.84 12.71 5.31
CA ARG A 151 0.20 13.24 6.20
C ARG A 151 1.36 13.82 5.37
N PRO A 152 2.11 14.80 5.92
CA PRO A 152 3.36 15.25 5.31
C PRO A 152 4.30 14.07 5.05
N LYS A 153 5.08 14.14 3.96
CA LYS A 153 5.97 13.05 3.52
C LYS A 153 6.94 12.64 4.64
N ILE A 154 6.69 11.47 5.23
CA ILE A 154 7.62 10.75 6.10
C ILE A 154 7.80 9.38 5.44
N ARG A 155 9.05 8.99 5.16
CA ARG A 155 9.32 7.64 4.63
C ARG A 155 9.10 6.62 5.75
N LEU A 156 8.29 5.62 5.45
CA LEU A 156 8.03 4.45 6.29
C LEU A 156 9.08 3.35 6.08
#